data_AF-A0A7I8DB34-F1
#
_entry.id   AF-A0A7I8DB34-F1
#
_cell.length_a   1.000
_cell.length_b   1.000
_cell.length_c   1.000
_cell.angle_alpha   90.00
_cell.angle_beta   90.00
_cell.angle_gamma   90.00
#
_symmetry.space_group_name_H-M   'P 1'
#
loop_
_entity.id
_entity.type
_entity.pdbx_description
1 polymer ?
#
loop_
_entity_poly.entity_id
_entity_poly.type
_entity_poly.pdbx_seq_one_letter_code
_entity_poly.pdbx_strand_id
1 'polypeptide(L)'
;MWEQVELKQILLLTDGCSNLGGNPVEVAKAASHAGIAVNVIGILDGGSLGEKGRNEVQAIAAAGNGMSQFVETKHLGQTMQMLTRHTMQATLQQAMKKELKSMIGRDMEQLPPERRIDLLHMIDRAGELSALRLVLLIDVSASMRDKLPHVREAIRELEISLEARKGEHKIAVITFPAGGQASKLLSHFCKNPGLSELGSGLSVGGSTPTGPALYDAIRLLQNGEGASDVAASSYVV
;
A
#
# COMPACT_ATOMS: atom_id res chain seq x y z
N MET A 1 -23.60 4.82 10.97
CA MET A 1 -23.36 4.36 9.59
C MET A 1 -21.88 4.35 9.21
N TRP A 2 -21.04 5.26 9.73
CA TRP A 2 -19.59 5.33 9.42
C TRP A 2 -18.66 4.67 10.44
N GLU A 3 -19.19 4.08 11.52
CA GLU A 3 -18.41 3.45 12.60
C GLU A 3 -17.78 2.09 12.22
N GLN A 4 -18.01 1.59 11.00
CA GLN A 4 -17.51 0.28 10.54
C GLN A 4 -17.04 0.30 9.07
N VAL A 5 -16.30 1.34 8.66
CA VAL A 5 -15.62 1.33 7.37
C VAL A 5 -14.25 0.66 7.53
N GLU A 6 -13.99 -0.38 6.73
CA GLU A 6 -12.67 -0.98 6.61
C GLU A 6 -11.97 -0.42 5.37
N LEU A 7 -10.86 0.29 5.58
CA LEU A 7 -10.01 0.83 4.52
C LEU A 7 -8.93 -0.18 4.16
N LYS A 8 -8.72 -0.39 2.86
CA LYS A 8 -7.74 -1.34 2.33
C LYS A 8 -6.67 -0.60 1.56
N GLN A 9 -5.42 -0.84 1.93
CA GLN A 9 -4.27 -0.17 1.30
C GLN A 9 -3.14 -1.15 1.03
N ILE A 10 -2.44 -0.91 -0.08
CA ILE A 10 -1.13 -1.48 -0.38
C ILE A 10 -0.12 -0.34 -0.30
N LEU A 11 0.98 -0.53 0.41
CA LEU A 11 2.12 0.37 0.42
C LEU A 11 3.31 -0.37 -0.17
N LEU A 12 3.64 -0.02 -1.41
CA LEU A 12 4.75 -0.57 -2.17
C LEU A 12 6.03 0.23 -1.86
N LEU A 13 7.08 -0.46 -1.44
CA LEU A 13 8.42 0.11 -1.23
C LEU A 13 9.36 -0.52 -2.26
N THR A 14 9.98 0.31 -3.10
CA THR A 14 10.93 -0.14 -4.11
C THR A 14 12.00 0.90 -4.36
N ASP A 15 13.17 0.47 -4.82
CA ASP A 15 14.24 1.34 -5.29
C ASP A 15 14.54 1.18 -6.79
N GLY A 16 13.69 0.43 -7.51
CA GLY A 16 13.90 0.07 -8.91
C GLY A 16 12.63 0.11 -9.75
N CYS A 17 12.76 -0.32 -11.02
CA CYS A 17 11.65 -0.49 -11.94
C CYS A 17 11.24 -1.96 -12.02
N SER A 18 9.97 -2.21 -12.26
CA SER A 18 9.49 -3.51 -12.72
C SER A 18 10.19 -3.89 -14.02
N ASN A 19 10.71 -5.11 -14.07
CA ASN A 19 11.35 -5.65 -15.27
C ASN A 19 10.88 -7.07 -15.61
N LEU A 20 9.89 -7.59 -14.86
CA LEU A 20 9.36 -8.94 -15.03
C LEU A 20 7.87 -9.00 -14.66
N GLY A 21 7.06 -9.74 -15.43
CA GLY A 21 5.73 -10.19 -14.99
C GLY A 21 4.53 -9.28 -15.28
N GLY A 22 4.48 -8.62 -16.45
CA GLY A 22 3.31 -7.82 -16.85
C GLY A 22 3.33 -6.38 -16.33
N ASN A 23 2.27 -5.62 -16.61
CA ASN A 23 2.22 -4.18 -16.34
C ASN A 23 1.68 -3.89 -14.92
N PRO A 24 2.51 -3.40 -13.98
CA PRO A 24 2.06 -3.11 -12.61
C PRO A 24 1.01 -2.00 -12.54
N VAL A 25 0.94 -1.11 -13.53
CA VAL A 25 -0.07 -0.04 -13.61
C VAL A 25 -1.46 -0.62 -13.83
N GLU A 26 -1.59 -1.65 -14.68
CA GLU A 26 -2.88 -2.32 -14.92
C GLU A 26 -3.36 -3.07 -13.69
N VAL A 27 -2.43 -3.69 -12.95
CA VAL A 27 -2.73 -4.38 -11.68
C VAL A 27 -3.17 -3.37 -10.61
N ALA A 28 -2.48 -2.23 -10.49
CA ALA A 28 -2.88 -1.17 -9.57
C ALA A 28 -4.25 -0.57 -9.92
N LYS A 29 -4.57 -0.44 -11.22
CA LYS A 29 -5.92 -0.08 -11.67
C LYS A 29 -6.95 -1.10 -11.22
N ALA A 30 -6.66 -2.40 -11.29
CA ALA A 30 -7.58 -3.42 -10.79
C ALA A 30 -7.78 -3.31 -9.26
N ALA A 31 -6.72 -2.99 -8.50
CA ALA A 31 -6.80 -2.73 -7.06
C ALA A 31 -7.80 -1.61 -6.73
N SER A 32 -7.73 -0.49 -7.44
CA SER A 32 -8.61 0.66 -7.18
C SER A 32 -10.08 0.36 -7.47
N HIS A 33 -10.38 -0.45 -8.49
CA HIS A 33 -11.74 -0.94 -8.75
C HIS A 33 -12.25 -1.87 -7.62
N ALA A 34 -11.34 -2.58 -6.95
CA ALA A 34 -11.65 -3.41 -5.78
C ALA A 34 -11.70 -2.62 -4.45
N GLY A 35 -11.63 -1.28 -4.49
CA GLY A 35 -11.64 -0.43 -3.29
C GLY A 35 -10.34 -0.49 -2.49
N ILE A 36 -9.24 -0.89 -3.12
CA ILE A 36 -7.90 -0.95 -2.51
C ILE A 36 -7.06 0.20 -3.06
N ALA A 37 -6.57 1.07 -2.19
CA ALA A 37 -5.66 2.14 -2.59
C ALA A 37 -4.22 1.63 -2.67
N VAL A 38 -3.45 2.04 -3.69
CA VAL A 38 -2.03 1.65 -3.85
C VAL A 38 -1.12 2.86 -3.73
N ASN A 39 -0.37 2.91 -2.65
CA ASN A 39 0.67 3.90 -2.40
C ASN A 39 2.03 3.34 -2.78
N VAL A 40 2.92 4.20 -3.26
CA VAL A 40 4.26 3.79 -3.71
C VAL A 40 5.33 4.72 -3.14
N ILE A 41 6.34 4.16 -2.51
CA ILE A 41 7.52 4.89 -2.05
C ILE A 41 8.73 4.40 -2.84
N GLY A 42 9.32 5.32 -3.61
CA GLY A 42 10.60 5.12 -4.28
C GLY A 42 11.75 5.52 -3.36
N ILE A 43 12.69 4.61 -3.08
CA ILE A 43 13.82 4.88 -2.19
C ILE A 43 15.04 5.32 -3.00
N LEU A 44 15.59 6.49 -2.68
CA LEU A 44 16.64 7.18 -3.46
C LEU A 44 18.09 6.84 -3.07
N ASP A 45 18.32 6.07 -2.00
CA ASP A 45 19.69 5.88 -1.49
C ASP A 45 20.55 5.02 -2.44
N GLY A 46 21.79 5.44 -2.70
CA GLY A 46 22.74 4.65 -3.52
C GLY A 46 22.58 4.77 -5.04
N GLY A 47 21.70 5.65 -5.54
CA GLY A 47 21.56 5.97 -6.97
C GLY A 47 20.21 6.60 -7.31
N SER A 48 20.10 7.29 -8.44
CA SER A 48 18.80 7.81 -8.87
C SER A 48 17.94 6.68 -9.46
N LEU A 49 16.70 6.51 -8.97
CA LEU A 49 15.62 5.97 -9.79
C LEU A 49 15.64 6.76 -11.12
N GLY A 50 16.02 6.08 -12.20
CA GLY A 50 16.04 6.68 -13.53
C GLY A 50 14.64 7.17 -13.91
N GLU A 51 14.54 8.00 -14.95
CA GLU A 51 13.27 8.60 -15.37
C GLU A 51 12.15 7.56 -15.55
N LYS A 52 12.48 6.40 -16.13
CA LYS A 52 11.55 5.28 -16.30
C LYS A 52 10.99 4.77 -14.96
N GLY A 53 11.84 4.61 -13.95
CA GLY A 53 11.41 4.13 -12.63
C GLY A 53 10.56 5.15 -11.89
N ARG A 54 10.89 6.44 -12.04
CA ARG A 54 10.07 7.52 -11.47
C ARG A 54 8.68 7.55 -12.09
N ASN A 55 8.61 7.45 -13.42
CA ASN A 55 7.35 7.44 -14.15
C ASN A 55 6.50 6.22 -13.79
N GLU A 56 7.12 5.04 -13.64
CA GLU A 56 6.39 3.84 -13.23
C GLU A 56 5.83 3.96 -11.80
N VAL A 57 6.64 4.41 -10.83
CA VAL A 57 6.21 4.63 -9.43
C VAL A 57 4.99 5.58 -9.37
N GLN A 58 5.05 6.69 -10.12
CA GLN A 58 3.94 7.64 -10.20
C GLN A 58 2.70 7.05 -10.89
N ALA A 59 2.90 6.33 -12.00
CA ALA A 59 1.80 5.73 -12.75
C ALA A 59 1.06 4.65 -11.96
N ILE A 60 1.79 3.80 -11.22
CA ILE A 60 1.20 2.78 -10.33
C ILE A 60 0.32 3.46 -9.27
N ALA A 61 0.86 4.45 -8.55
CA ALA A 61 0.11 5.15 -7.50
C ALA A 61 -1.14 5.84 -8.05
N ALA A 62 -1.02 6.55 -9.18
CA ALA A 62 -2.13 7.23 -9.82
C ALA A 62 -3.24 6.25 -10.26
N ALA A 63 -2.87 5.12 -10.88
CA ALA A 63 -3.83 4.08 -11.28
C ALA A 63 -4.51 3.40 -10.07
N GLY A 64 -3.80 3.31 -8.95
CA GLY A 64 -4.27 2.75 -7.70
C GLY A 64 -5.05 3.70 -6.79
N ASN A 65 -5.42 4.91 -7.23
CA ASN A 65 -6.01 5.97 -6.38
C ASN A 65 -5.21 6.25 -5.09
N GLY A 66 -3.89 6.06 -5.14
CA GLY A 66 -2.98 6.37 -4.04
C GLY A 66 -2.00 7.47 -4.41
N MET A 67 -0.91 7.52 -3.66
CA MET A 67 0.10 8.56 -3.76
C MET A 67 1.49 7.96 -3.90
N SER A 68 2.34 8.67 -4.63
CA SER A 68 3.76 8.32 -4.78
C SER A 68 4.66 9.36 -4.10
N GLN A 69 5.71 8.92 -3.43
CA GLN A 69 6.79 9.78 -2.94
C GLN A 69 8.17 9.18 -3.21
N PHE A 70 9.17 10.05 -3.38
CA PHE A 70 10.58 9.65 -3.49
C PHE A 70 11.32 10.15 -2.27
N VAL A 71 11.95 9.25 -1.52
CA VAL A 71 12.55 9.58 -0.22
C VAL A 71 13.88 8.87 0.00
N GLU A 72 14.71 9.50 0.82
CA GLU A 72 15.87 8.85 1.44
C GLU A 72 15.40 7.98 2.61
N THR A 73 16.13 6.91 2.94
CA THR A 73 15.72 5.97 3.99
C THR A 73 15.52 6.63 5.35
N LYS A 74 16.26 7.69 5.65
CA LYS A 74 16.13 8.48 6.90
C LYS A 74 14.77 9.15 7.09
N HIS A 75 13.99 9.33 6.02
CA HIS A 75 12.65 9.94 6.04
C HIS A 75 11.53 8.92 5.77
N LEU A 76 11.87 7.64 5.67
CA LEU A 76 10.95 6.60 5.23
C LEU A 76 9.78 6.43 6.21
N GLY A 77 10.03 6.31 7.51
CA GLY A 77 8.97 6.10 8.50
C GLY A 77 7.95 7.22 8.55
N GLN A 78 8.40 8.48 8.60
CA GLN A 78 7.53 9.65 8.52
C GLN A 78 6.69 9.66 7.22
N THR A 79 7.29 9.29 6.10
CA THR A 79 6.61 9.26 4.79
C THR A 79 5.57 8.16 4.73
N MET A 80 5.90 6.95 5.21
CA MET A 80 4.95 5.84 5.29
C MET A 80 3.71 6.24 6.11
N GLN A 81 3.90 6.89 7.26
CA GLN A 81 2.80 7.37 8.10
C GLN A 81 1.95 8.42 7.38
N MET A 82 2.60 9.41 6.76
CA MET A 82 1.93 10.49 6.04
C MET A 82 1.10 9.96 4.87
N LEU A 83 1.67 9.12 4.01
CA LEU A 83 0.97 8.55 2.86
C LEU A 83 -0.22 7.69 3.30
N THR A 84 -0.04 6.85 4.31
CA THR A 84 -1.11 5.98 4.84
C THR A 84 -2.30 6.83 5.30
N ARG A 85 -2.06 7.82 6.18
CA ARG A 85 -3.10 8.71 6.72
C ARG A 85 -3.77 9.56 5.65
N HIS A 86 -2.99 10.18 4.77
CA HIS A 86 -3.53 11.02 3.69
C HIS A 86 -4.40 10.19 2.74
N THR A 87 -3.96 8.98 2.38
CA THR A 87 -4.72 8.10 1.49
C THR A 87 -6.00 7.61 2.14
N MET A 88 -6.00 7.38 3.46
CA MET A 88 -7.21 7.06 4.21
C MET A 88 -8.23 8.21 4.13
N GLN A 89 -7.80 9.43 4.44
CA GLN A 89 -8.65 10.62 4.36
C GLN A 89 -9.19 10.84 2.93
N ALA A 90 -8.33 10.72 1.91
CA ALA A 90 -8.72 10.86 0.51
C ALA A 90 -9.74 9.79 0.09
N THR A 91 -9.56 8.53 0.53
CA THR A 91 -10.49 7.43 0.24
C THR A 91 -11.86 7.69 0.86
N LEU A 92 -11.90 8.13 2.12
CA LEU A 92 -13.13 8.49 2.82
C LEU A 92 -13.82 9.70 2.17
N GLN A 93 -13.06 10.72 1.80
CA GLN A 93 -13.59 11.88 1.08
C GLN A 93 -14.18 11.47 -0.28
N GLN A 94 -13.53 10.59 -1.02
CA GLN A 94 -14.05 10.08 -2.29
C GLN A 94 -15.33 9.27 -2.09
N ALA A 95 -15.40 8.44 -1.05
CA ALA A 95 -16.62 7.71 -0.69
C ALA A 95 -17.77 8.66 -0.35
N MET A 96 -17.50 9.68 0.48
CA MET A 96 -18.47 10.72 0.84
C MET A 96 -18.98 11.49 -0.38
N LYS A 97 -18.08 11.89 -1.29
CA LYS A 97 -18.46 12.56 -2.55
C LYS A 97 -19.41 11.71 -3.38
N LYS A 98 -19.14 10.40 -3.50
CA LYS A 98 -20.02 9.47 -4.23
C LYS A 98 -21.39 9.35 -3.56
N GLU A 99 -21.41 9.26 -2.23
CA GLU A 99 -22.66 9.13 -1.47
C GLU A 99 -23.52 10.39 -1.59
N LEU A 100 -22.95 11.58 -1.37
CA LEU A 100 -23.64 12.87 -1.55
C LEU A 100 -24.22 13.01 -2.95
N LYS A 101 -23.43 12.70 -3.98
CA LYS A 101 -23.88 12.75 -5.36
C LYS A 101 -25.07 11.81 -5.61
N SER A 102 -25.06 10.62 -5.01
CA SER A 102 -26.16 9.65 -5.14
C SER A 102 -27.43 10.08 -4.40
N MET A 103 -27.32 10.70 -3.23
CA MET A 103 -28.46 11.07 -2.39
C MET A 103 -29.14 12.37 -2.81
N ILE A 104 -28.35 13.39 -3.16
CA ILE A 104 -28.84 14.77 -3.37
C ILE A 104 -28.43 15.37 -4.71
N GLY A 105 -27.71 14.63 -5.57
CA GLY A 105 -27.30 15.10 -6.90
C GLY A 105 -26.31 16.25 -6.90
N ARG A 106 -25.67 16.55 -5.75
CA ARG A 106 -24.72 17.65 -5.59
C ARG A 106 -23.34 17.15 -5.25
N ASP A 107 -22.33 17.84 -5.79
CA ASP A 107 -20.94 17.64 -5.39
C ASP A 107 -20.64 18.38 -4.07
N MET A 108 -19.66 17.90 -3.31
CA MET A 108 -19.27 18.48 -2.02
C MET A 108 -18.86 19.96 -2.14
N GLU A 109 -18.26 20.32 -3.27
CA GLU A 109 -17.84 21.67 -3.63
C GLU A 109 -19.02 22.63 -3.82
N GLN A 110 -20.23 22.12 -4.08
CA GLN A 110 -21.45 22.92 -4.26
C GLN A 110 -22.20 23.19 -2.95
N LEU A 111 -21.74 22.61 -1.84
CA LEU A 111 -22.33 22.84 -0.52
C LEU A 111 -21.92 24.21 0.04
N PRO A 112 -22.78 24.85 0.84
CA PRO A 112 -22.42 26.03 1.62
C PRO A 112 -21.19 25.79 2.50
N PRO A 113 -20.36 26.82 2.78
CA PRO A 113 -19.13 26.68 3.54
C PRO A 113 -19.29 25.95 4.88
N GLU A 114 -20.37 26.24 5.61
CA GLU A 114 -20.64 25.67 6.93
C GLU A 114 -20.84 24.15 6.84
N ARG A 115 -21.66 23.71 5.88
CA ARG A 115 -21.89 22.28 5.65
C ARG A 115 -20.65 21.55 5.13
N ARG A 116 -19.79 22.24 4.39
CA ARG A 116 -18.52 21.68 3.93
C ARG A 116 -17.58 21.43 5.11
N ILE A 117 -17.52 22.35 6.07
CA ILE A 117 -16.75 22.19 7.31
C ILE A 117 -17.27 20.99 8.11
N ASP A 118 -18.59 20.85 8.28
CA ASP A 118 -19.19 19.72 8.99
C ASP A 118 -18.79 18.37 8.35
N LEU A 119 -18.83 18.29 7.02
CA LEU A 119 -18.41 17.09 6.29
C LEU A 119 -16.93 16.77 6.44
N LEU A 120 -16.05 17.77 6.41
CA LEU A 120 -14.63 17.57 6.65
C LEU A 120 -14.38 17.01 8.06
N HIS A 121 -15.05 17.55 9.08
CA HIS A 121 -14.97 17.01 10.43
C HIS A 121 -15.50 15.56 10.54
N MET A 122 -16.54 15.22 9.78
CA MET A 122 -17.04 13.84 9.71
C MET A 122 -16.01 12.90 9.05
N ILE A 123 -15.35 13.34 7.98
CA ILE A 123 -14.30 12.57 7.30
C ILE A 123 -13.11 12.34 8.23
N ASP A 124 -12.66 13.39 8.94
CA ASP A 124 -11.55 13.26 9.91
C ASP A 124 -11.88 12.28 11.02
N ARG A 125 -13.10 12.37 11.59
CA ARG A 125 -13.56 11.43 12.61
C ARG A 125 -13.64 10.00 12.07
N ALA A 126 -14.13 9.82 10.84
CA ALA A 126 -14.16 8.52 10.19
C ALA A 126 -12.74 7.97 9.99
N GLY A 127 -11.76 8.80 9.62
CA GLY A 127 -10.36 8.40 9.49
C GLY A 127 -9.77 7.86 10.78
N GLU A 128 -10.10 8.48 11.92
CA GLU A 128 -9.63 8.03 13.24
C GLU A 128 -10.28 6.72 13.71
N LEU A 129 -11.54 6.45 13.33
CA LEU A 129 -12.32 5.29 13.79
C LEU A 129 -12.30 4.10 12.83
N SER A 130 -12.04 4.31 11.53
CA SER A 130 -12.10 3.27 10.52
C SER A 130 -11.07 2.17 10.77
N ALA A 131 -11.44 0.92 10.52
CA ALA A 131 -10.48 -0.18 10.49
C ALA A 131 -9.54 -0.01 9.28
N LEU A 132 -8.27 -0.40 9.42
CA LEU A 132 -7.28 -0.35 8.35
C LEU A 132 -6.67 -1.74 8.12
N ARG A 133 -6.73 -2.23 6.90
CA ARG A 133 -5.93 -3.37 6.43
C ARG A 133 -4.87 -2.88 5.47
N LEU A 134 -3.61 -3.01 5.88
CA LEU A 134 -2.45 -2.54 5.15
C LEU A 134 -1.58 -3.73 4.73
N VAL A 135 -1.29 -3.84 3.44
CA VAL A 135 -0.23 -4.74 2.96
C VAL A 135 1.01 -3.91 2.67
N LEU A 136 2.10 -4.23 3.34
CA LEU A 136 3.43 -3.72 3.03
C LEU A 136 4.05 -4.64 1.97
N LEU A 137 4.22 -4.11 0.77
CA LEU A 137 4.81 -4.81 -0.36
C LEU A 137 6.25 -4.32 -0.54
N ILE A 138 7.22 -5.13 -0.15
CA ILE A 138 8.61 -4.68 0.04
C ILE A 138 9.52 -5.34 -0.98
N ASP A 139 10.23 -4.51 -1.74
CA ASP A 139 11.31 -4.95 -2.60
C ASP A 139 12.51 -5.44 -1.75
N VAL A 140 12.96 -6.66 -2.02
CA VAL A 140 14.12 -7.31 -1.39
C VAL A 140 15.17 -7.71 -2.44
N SER A 141 15.17 -7.04 -3.57
CA SER A 141 16.22 -7.16 -4.59
C SER A 141 17.60 -6.76 -4.04
N ALA A 142 18.66 -7.09 -4.78
CA ALA A 142 20.02 -6.88 -4.32
C ALA A 142 20.35 -5.42 -3.96
N SER A 143 19.76 -4.43 -4.64
CA SER A 143 19.94 -3.00 -4.37
C SER A 143 19.31 -2.55 -3.05
N MET A 144 18.33 -3.30 -2.54
CA MET A 144 17.67 -3.03 -1.28
C MET A 144 18.46 -3.47 -0.06
N ARG A 145 19.52 -4.28 -0.20
CA ARG A 145 20.29 -4.88 0.91
C ARG A 145 20.62 -3.89 2.03
N ASP A 146 21.17 -2.73 1.68
CA ASP A 146 21.61 -1.72 2.67
C ASP A 146 20.45 -0.83 3.16
N LYS A 147 19.30 -0.87 2.47
CA LYS A 147 18.09 -0.10 2.78
C LYS A 147 17.16 -0.85 3.73
N LEU A 148 17.15 -2.19 3.67
CA LEU A 148 16.27 -3.04 4.48
C LEU A 148 16.33 -2.79 6.01
N PRO A 149 17.50 -2.50 6.63
CA PRO A 149 17.54 -2.14 8.04
C PRO A 149 16.69 -0.91 8.37
N HIS A 150 16.74 0.12 7.52
CA HIS A 150 15.93 1.33 7.67
C HIS A 150 14.46 1.08 7.37
N VAL A 151 14.16 0.20 6.40
CA VAL A 151 12.78 -0.24 6.14
C VAL A 151 12.17 -0.91 7.38
N ARG A 152 12.91 -1.78 8.08
CA ARG A 152 12.43 -2.40 9.33
C ARG A 152 12.09 -1.37 10.39
N GLU A 153 12.95 -0.36 10.56
CA GLU A 153 12.72 0.68 11.55
C GLU A 153 11.53 1.57 11.17
N ALA A 154 11.42 1.95 9.90
CA ALA A 154 10.29 2.70 9.38
C ALA A 154 8.95 1.98 9.56
N ILE A 155 8.93 0.65 9.45
CA ILE A 155 7.72 -0.15 9.70
C ILE A 155 7.35 -0.12 11.20
N ARG A 156 8.32 -0.23 12.11
CA ARG A 156 8.06 -0.09 13.56
C ARG A 156 7.52 1.29 13.91
N GLU A 157 8.07 2.34 13.32
CA GLU A 157 7.53 3.70 13.50
C GLU A 157 6.09 3.81 12.98
N LEU A 158 5.78 3.18 11.85
CA LEU A 158 4.42 3.11 11.30
C LEU A 158 3.48 2.34 12.24
N GLU A 159 3.89 1.19 12.78
CA GLU A 159 3.12 0.40 13.76
C GLU A 159 2.75 1.27 14.97
N ILE A 160 3.72 1.96 15.57
CA ILE A 160 3.49 2.86 16.72
C ILE A 160 2.50 3.97 16.35
N SER A 161 2.64 4.56 15.16
CA SER A 161 1.76 5.62 14.67
C SER A 161 0.33 5.15 14.41
N LEU A 162 0.14 3.88 14.03
CA LEU A 162 -1.16 3.27 13.81
C LEU A 162 -1.83 2.80 15.11
N GLU A 163 -1.06 2.37 16.11
CA GLU A 163 -1.60 2.02 17.45
C GLU A 163 -2.13 3.26 18.19
N ALA A 164 -1.65 4.46 17.85
CA ALA A 164 -2.20 5.71 18.38
C ALA A 164 -3.62 6.03 17.87
N ARG A 165 -4.09 5.38 16.79
CA ARG A 165 -5.44 5.56 16.26
C ARG A 165 -6.46 4.75 17.07
N LYS A 166 -7.71 5.20 17.08
CA LYS A 166 -8.82 4.49 17.75
C LYS A 166 -9.31 3.28 16.94
N GLY A 167 -9.31 3.38 15.62
CA GLY A 167 -9.69 2.31 14.71
C GLY A 167 -8.64 1.18 14.69
N GLU A 168 -9.11 -0.06 14.57
CA GLU A 168 -8.21 -1.20 14.47
C GLU A 168 -7.33 -1.12 13.22
N HIS A 169 -6.12 -1.66 13.31
CA HIS A 169 -5.27 -1.87 12.15
C HIS A 169 -4.74 -3.29 12.12
N LYS A 170 -4.58 -3.83 10.91
CA LYS A 170 -3.90 -5.09 10.64
C LYS A 170 -2.92 -4.89 9.50
N ILE A 171 -1.68 -5.31 9.70
CA ILE A 171 -0.60 -5.22 8.73
C ILE A 171 -0.23 -6.63 8.29
N ALA A 172 -0.10 -6.83 6.98
CA ALA A 172 0.56 -8.00 6.40
C ALA A 172 1.80 -7.55 5.62
N VAL A 173 2.80 -8.42 5.52
CA VAL A 173 4.06 -8.10 4.85
C VAL A 173 4.32 -9.12 3.76
N ILE A 174 4.48 -8.64 2.53
CA ILE A 174 4.87 -9.43 1.36
C ILE A 174 6.22 -8.90 0.87
N THR A 175 7.14 -9.80 0.56
CA THR A 175 8.43 -9.44 -0.05
C THR A 175 8.51 -9.95 -1.49
N PHE A 176 9.22 -9.23 -2.34
CA PHE A 176 9.48 -9.64 -3.73
C PHE A 176 10.84 -9.12 -4.19
N PRO A 177 11.55 -9.82 -5.09
CA PRO A 177 11.27 -11.17 -5.60
C PRO A 177 11.41 -12.26 -4.52
N ALA A 178 10.83 -13.44 -4.77
CA ALA A 178 11.04 -14.66 -3.98
C ALA A 178 11.62 -15.77 -4.86
N GLY A 179 12.60 -16.54 -4.38
CA GLY A 179 13.17 -17.62 -5.19
C GLY A 179 12.12 -18.65 -5.64
N GLY A 180 11.86 -18.73 -6.95
CA GLY A 180 10.88 -19.65 -7.56
C GLY A 180 9.42 -19.17 -7.60
N GLN A 181 9.09 -18.00 -7.03
CA GLN A 181 7.76 -17.38 -7.07
C GLN A 181 7.87 -15.87 -7.31
N ALA A 182 6.77 -15.19 -7.65
CA ALA A 182 6.80 -13.74 -7.78
C ALA A 182 7.08 -13.03 -6.44
N SER A 183 6.41 -13.47 -5.38
CA SER A 183 6.46 -12.86 -4.06
C SER A 183 6.39 -13.92 -2.96
N LYS A 184 6.75 -13.55 -1.72
CA LYS A 184 6.64 -14.39 -0.53
C LYS A 184 5.86 -13.62 0.53
N LEU A 185 4.84 -14.26 1.11
CA LEU A 185 4.19 -13.76 2.31
C LEU A 185 5.13 -13.96 3.51
N LEU A 186 5.62 -12.87 4.09
CA LEU A 186 6.49 -12.89 5.26
C LEU A 186 5.67 -12.92 6.55
N SER A 187 4.55 -12.19 6.58
CA SER A 187 3.68 -12.11 7.74
C SER A 187 2.23 -11.92 7.33
N HIS A 188 1.34 -12.72 7.91
CA HIS A 188 -0.11 -12.55 7.77
C HIS A 188 -0.60 -11.31 8.53
N PHE A 189 -1.84 -10.91 8.27
CA PHE A 189 -2.48 -9.78 8.94
C PHE A 189 -2.44 -9.91 10.47
N CYS A 190 -1.67 -9.04 11.11
CA CYS A 190 -1.62 -8.90 12.56
C CYS A 190 -1.27 -7.46 12.93
N LYS A 191 -1.32 -7.11 14.22
CA LYS A 191 -0.93 -5.76 14.68
C LYS A 191 0.57 -5.53 14.53
N ASN A 192 1.37 -6.57 14.84
CA ASN A 192 2.83 -6.50 14.91
C ASN A 192 3.44 -7.60 14.02
N PRO A 193 3.67 -7.35 12.72
CA PRO A 193 4.08 -8.37 11.74
C PRO A 193 5.40 -9.10 12.02
N GLY A 194 6.25 -8.63 12.92
CA GLY A 194 7.49 -9.32 13.29
C GLY A 194 8.48 -9.42 12.11
N LEU A 195 9.46 -8.52 12.07
CA LEU A 195 10.29 -8.30 10.88
C LEU A 195 11.69 -8.93 10.95
N SER A 196 11.90 -9.91 11.84
CA SER A 196 13.20 -10.56 12.04
C SER A 196 13.72 -11.25 10.76
N GLU A 197 12.81 -11.74 9.92
CA GLU A 197 13.12 -12.40 8.66
C GLU A 197 13.31 -11.44 7.47
N LEU A 198 13.07 -10.13 7.63
CA LEU A 198 13.23 -9.18 6.52
C LEU A 198 14.71 -9.04 6.16
N GLY A 199 15.11 -9.58 5.01
CA GLY A 199 16.49 -9.57 4.50
C GLY A 199 17.23 -10.92 4.54
N SER A 200 16.63 -11.98 5.09
CA SER A 200 17.22 -13.33 5.15
C SER A 200 17.17 -14.10 3.82
N GLY A 201 16.55 -13.54 2.78
CA GLY A 201 16.32 -14.19 1.48
C GLY A 201 16.53 -13.26 0.28
N LEU A 202 17.57 -12.42 0.30
CA LEU A 202 17.90 -11.53 -0.80
C LEU A 202 18.12 -12.33 -2.10
N SER A 203 17.36 -12.01 -3.14
CA SER A 203 17.52 -12.64 -4.44
C SER A 203 18.73 -12.06 -5.17
N VAL A 204 19.74 -12.91 -5.39
CA VAL A 204 20.90 -12.60 -6.21
C VAL A 204 20.52 -12.82 -7.67
N GLY A 205 20.05 -11.78 -8.38
CA GLY A 205 19.65 -11.96 -9.79
C GLY A 205 18.90 -10.83 -10.51
N GLY A 206 18.50 -9.75 -9.83
CA GLY A 206 18.12 -8.50 -10.50
C GLY A 206 16.73 -8.45 -11.18
N SER A 207 15.85 -9.41 -10.96
CA SER A 207 14.44 -9.31 -11.40
C SER A 207 13.54 -8.72 -10.30
N THR A 208 12.71 -7.75 -10.67
CA THR A 208 11.77 -7.05 -9.80
C THR A 208 10.35 -7.28 -10.35
N PRO A 209 9.65 -8.35 -9.92
CA PRO A 209 8.32 -8.70 -10.43
C PRO A 209 7.22 -7.89 -9.72
N THR A 210 7.18 -6.58 -9.92
CA THR A 210 6.26 -5.67 -9.21
C THR A 210 4.79 -5.98 -9.53
N GLY A 211 4.47 -6.26 -10.79
CA GLY A 211 3.10 -6.56 -11.23
C GLY A 211 2.50 -7.80 -10.54
N PRO A 212 3.17 -8.96 -10.62
CA PRO A 212 2.69 -10.17 -9.96
C PRO A 212 2.66 -10.03 -8.43
N ALA A 213 3.64 -9.34 -7.83
CA ALA A 213 3.67 -9.11 -6.39
C ALA A 213 2.50 -8.20 -5.93
N LEU A 214 2.13 -7.18 -6.71
CA LEU A 214 0.92 -6.38 -6.50
C LEU A 214 -0.35 -7.23 -6.59
N TYR A 215 -0.40 -8.17 -7.54
CA TYR A 215 -1.54 -9.06 -7.69
C TYR A 215 -1.73 -9.96 -6.46
N ASP A 216 -0.64 -10.51 -5.91
CA ASP A 216 -0.67 -11.30 -4.68
C ASP A 216 -1.15 -10.47 -3.48
N ALA A 217 -0.71 -9.20 -3.38
CA ALA A 217 -1.17 -8.26 -2.35
C ALA A 217 -2.68 -7.97 -2.45
N ILE A 218 -3.21 -7.78 -3.66
CA ILE A 218 -4.65 -7.60 -3.90
C ILE A 218 -5.42 -8.84 -3.46
N ARG A 219 -4.98 -10.03 -3.85
CA ARG A 219 -5.62 -11.30 -3.44
C ARG A 219 -5.64 -11.45 -1.93
N LEU A 220 -4.56 -11.11 -1.24
CA LEU A 220 -4.48 -11.17 0.21
C LEU A 220 -5.49 -10.23 0.90
N LEU A 221 -5.70 -9.02 0.35
CA LEU A 221 -6.68 -8.05 0.85
C LEU A 221 -8.14 -8.41 0.53
N GLN A 222 -8.37 -9.14 -0.55
CA GLN A 222 -9.70 -9.62 -0.93
C GLN A 222 -10.11 -10.86 -0.13
N ASN A 223 -9.18 -11.79 0.12
CA ASN A 223 -9.50 -13.12 0.66
C ASN A 223 -9.55 -13.23 2.18
N GLY A 224 -9.28 -12.16 2.94
CA GLY A 224 -9.69 -12.07 4.35
C GLY A 224 -9.39 -13.29 5.25
N GLU A 225 -8.12 -13.50 5.64
CA GLU A 225 -7.68 -14.60 6.54
C GLU A 225 -7.99 -16.03 6.03
N GLY A 226 -6.97 -16.71 5.48
CA GLY A 226 -7.05 -18.14 5.14
C GLY A 226 -6.60 -18.48 3.72
N ALA A 227 -5.29 -18.47 3.49
CA ALA A 227 -4.69 -19.31 2.48
C ALA A 227 -3.45 -19.98 3.10
N SER A 228 -3.71 -20.87 4.05
CA SER A 228 -2.84 -22.02 4.19
C SER A 228 -2.88 -22.79 2.86
N ASP A 229 -1.72 -22.97 2.24
CA ASP A 229 -1.48 -23.94 1.17
C ASP A 229 -2.64 -24.23 0.22
N VAL A 230 -2.88 -23.32 -0.73
CA VAL A 230 -3.49 -23.76 -2.00
C VAL A 230 -2.36 -23.90 -3.00
N ALA A 231 -1.84 -25.13 -2.99
CA ALA A 231 -1.07 -25.81 -4.01
C ALA A 231 -0.95 -25.09 -5.35
N ALA A 232 0.29 -25.08 -5.84
CA ALA A 232 0.64 -25.44 -7.21
C ALA A 232 -0.57 -25.91 -8.04
N SER A 233 -1.23 -24.98 -8.73
CA SER A 233 -2.10 -25.30 -9.84
C SER A 233 -1.66 -24.46 -11.03
N SER A 234 -0.75 -25.07 -11.78
CA SER A 234 -0.84 -25.19 -13.24
C SER A 234 -1.13 -23.90 -14.02
N TYR A 235 -0.07 -23.22 -14.45
CA TYR A 235 -0.09 -22.55 -15.75
C TYR A 235 0.09 -23.63 -16.83
N VAL A 236 -1.04 -24.10 -17.36
CA VAL A 236 -1.19 -24.66 -18.71
C VAL A 236 -2.45 -23.99 -19.26
N VAL A 237 -2.28 -22.98 -20.11
CA VAL A 237 -2.64 -22.97 -21.55
C VAL A 237 -1.85 -21.84 -22.20
#